data_AF-A0A7X8FI34-F1
#
_entry.id   AF-A0A7X8FI34-F1
#
_cell.length_a   1.000
_cell.length_b   1.000
_cell.length_c   1.000
_cell.angle_alpha   90.00
_cell.angle_beta   90.00
_cell.angle_gamma   90.00
#
_symmetry.space_group_name_H-M   'P 1'
#
loop_
_entity.id
_entity.type
_entity.pdbx_description
1 polymer ?
#
loop_
_entity_poly.entity_id
_entity_poly.type
_entity_poly.pdbx_seq_one_letter_code
_entity_poly.pdbx_strand_id
1 'polypeptide(L)'
;DVSFTAIDNCIIVFKEGTKDIESSCDGMLTFAESLYLVELKKQGTGGWISDAKGQLENTIRLISENHDLSSFRYKKAFACNRKHPSFTVIDIAERRSFFERTRGFRIDVQAEIVIK
;
A
#
# COMPACT_ATOMS: atom_id res chain seq x y z
N ASP A 1 17.18 6.85 9.78
CA ASP A 1 16.09 6.34 10.63
C ASP A 1 14.91 5.88 9.81
N VAL A 2 14.15 4.94 10.36
CA VAL A 2 12.92 4.40 9.76
C VAL A 2 11.78 4.61 10.75
N SER A 3 10.69 5.19 10.28
CA SER A 3 9.46 5.39 11.06
C SER A 3 8.36 4.51 10.50
N PHE A 4 7.74 3.72 11.38
CA PHE A 4 6.52 2.96 11.07
C PHE A 4 5.31 3.65 11.68
N THR A 5 4.28 3.84 10.87
CA THR A 5 2.99 4.42 11.25
C THR A 5 1.89 3.39 10.98
N ALA A 6 1.16 2.98 12.02
CA ALA A 6 -0.02 2.13 11.87
C ALA A 6 -1.21 2.94 11.33
N ILE A 7 -2.02 2.36 10.43
CA ILE A 7 -3.11 3.07 9.74
C ILE A 7 -4.48 2.43 10.04
N ASP A 8 -4.80 1.23 9.53
CA ASP A 8 -6.17 0.65 9.47
C ASP A 8 -6.98 0.68 10.79
N ASN A 9 -6.30 0.61 11.94
CA ASN A 9 -6.97 0.65 13.26
C ASN A 9 -6.62 1.89 14.11
N CYS A 10 -5.79 2.80 13.59
CA CYS A 10 -5.33 3.99 14.30
C CYS A 10 -5.84 5.29 13.66
N ILE A 11 -6.25 5.25 12.40
CA ILE A 11 -6.71 6.41 11.63
C ILE A 11 -8.06 6.05 11.03
N ILE A 12 -9.13 6.65 11.56
CA ILE A 12 -10.49 6.45 11.05
C ILE A 12 -10.77 7.53 10.02
N VAL A 13 -10.98 7.10 8.77
CA VAL A 13 -11.44 7.97 7.67
C VAL A 13 -12.85 7.52 7.30
N PHE A 14 -13.80 8.46 7.21
CA PHE A 14 -15.16 8.17 6.78
C PHE A 14 -15.33 8.46 5.30
N LYS A 15 -16.16 7.65 4.63
CA LYS A 15 -16.60 7.96 3.27
C LYS A 15 -17.43 9.24 3.28
N GLU A 16 -17.23 10.05 2.25
CA GLU A 16 -17.91 11.35 2.16
C GLU A 16 -19.43 11.19 2.22
N GLY A 17 -20.06 11.92 3.15
CA GLY A 17 -21.51 11.91 3.32
C GLY A 17 -22.10 10.64 3.96
N THR A 18 -21.27 9.69 4.45
CA THR A 18 -21.77 8.47 5.12
C THR A 18 -21.14 8.27 6.50
N LYS A 19 -21.58 7.22 7.20
CA LYS A 19 -20.97 6.75 8.46
C LYS A 19 -20.07 5.53 8.25
N ASP A 20 -19.85 5.14 7.00
CA ASP A 20 -19.03 3.99 6.67
C ASP A 20 -17.56 4.38 6.69
N ILE A 21 -16.73 3.50 7.24
CA ILE A 21 -15.28 3.68 7.28
C ILE A 21 -14.71 3.38 5.88
N GLU A 22 -13.80 4.24 5.42
CA GLU A 22 -13.00 4.03 4.22
C GLU A 22 -12.04 2.85 4.41
N SER A 23 -11.78 2.09 3.35
CA SER A 23 -10.74 1.08 3.43
C SER A 23 -9.36 1.73 3.41
N SER A 24 -8.42 1.20 4.18
CA SER A 24 -7.04 1.65 4.17
C SER A 24 -6.09 0.46 4.27
N CYS A 25 -4.80 0.69 4.08
CA CYS A 25 -3.80 -0.33 4.30
C CYS A 25 -3.41 -0.41 5.79
N ASP A 26 -2.77 -1.49 6.20
CA ASP A 26 -2.36 -1.68 7.60
C ASP A 26 -1.33 -0.66 8.11
N GLY A 27 -0.38 -0.22 7.27
CA GLY A 27 0.67 0.67 7.74
C GLY A 27 1.49 1.37 6.67
N MET A 28 2.33 2.29 7.14
CA MET A 28 3.22 3.09 6.32
C MET A 28 4.61 3.13 6.94
N LEU A 29 5.63 2.95 6.10
CA LEU A 29 7.03 3.19 6.44
C LEU A 29 7.49 4.48 5.77
N THR A 30 8.13 5.35 6.54
CA THR A 30 8.78 6.56 6.04
C THR A 30 10.24 6.56 6.47
N PHE A 31 11.13 6.84 5.52
CA PHE A 31 12.57 6.87 5.75
C PHE A 31 13.25 7.58 4.57
N ALA A 32 14.29 8.38 4.84
CA ALA A 32 14.95 9.20 3.82
C ALA A 32 13.90 9.91 2.92
N GLU A 33 13.98 9.76 1.59
CA GLU A 33 13.01 10.27 0.61
C GLU A 33 11.99 9.19 0.18
N SER A 34 11.68 8.24 1.06
CA SER A 34 10.84 7.08 0.76
C SER A 34 9.54 7.04 1.58
N LEU A 35 8.45 6.67 0.92
CA LEU A 35 7.15 6.36 1.52
C LEU A 35 6.67 5.02 1.00
N TYR A 36 6.62 4.02 1.87
CA TYR A 36 6.17 2.67 1.55
C TYR A 36 4.86 2.38 2.28
N LEU A 37 3.81 2.05 1.55
CA LEU A 37 2.57 1.55 2.11
C LEU A 37 2.60 0.03 2.19
N VAL A 38 2.05 -0.51 3.26
CA VAL A 38 2.13 -1.93 3.61
C VAL A 38 0.75 -2.44 3.94
N GLU A 39 0.36 -3.50 3.25
CA GLU A 39 -0.88 -4.22 3.46
C GLU A 39 -0.58 -5.68 3.82
N LEU A 40 -1.05 -6.14 4.98
CA LEU A 40 -0.73 -7.42 5.59
C LEU A 40 -1.90 -8.41 5.47
N LYS A 41 -1.65 -9.52 4.80
CA LYS A 41 -2.57 -10.65 4.68
C LYS A 41 -2.02 -11.89 5.38
N LYS A 42 -2.95 -12.80 5.70
CA LYS A 42 -2.67 -14.14 6.24
C LYS A 42 -3.46 -15.24 5.52
N GLN A 43 -3.92 -14.96 4.30
CA GLN A 43 -4.81 -15.82 3.53
C GLN A 43 -4.02 -16.89 2.76
N GLY A 44 -4.47 -18.14 2.81
CA GLY A 44 -3.85 -19.26 2.09
C GLY A 44 -4.37 -19.45 0.65
N THR A 45 -5.60 -19.02 0.38
CA THR A 45 -6.30 -19.19 -0.91
C THR A 45 -6.32 -17.89 -1.72
N GLY A 46 -6.72 -17.97 -3.00
CA GLY A 46 -6.70 -16.84 -3.95
C GLY A 46 -7.57 -15.64 -3.57
N GLY A 47 -7.46 -14.56 -4.36
CA GLY A 47 -8.19 -13.30 -4.15
C GLY A 47 -7.44 -12.25 -3.33
N TRP A 48 -6.57 -12.68 -2.41
CA TRP A 48 -5.88 -11.80 -1.46
C TRP A 48 -5.04 -10.67 -2.11
N ILE A 49 -4.44 -10.93 -3.28
CA ILE A 49 -3.64 -9.92 -3.99
C ILE A 49 -4.55 -8.80 -4.49
N SER A 50 -5.73 -9.14 -5.02
CA SER A 50 -6.71 -8.16 -5.51
C SER A 50 -7.25 -7.32 -4.36
N ASP A 51 -7.57 -7.96 -3.23
CA ASP A 51 -8.05 -7.28 -2.03
C ASP A 51 -6.98 -6.32 -1.48
N ALA A 52 -5.73 -6.78 -1.38
CA ALA A 52 -4.62 -5.97 -0.90
C ALA A 52 -4.36 -4.76 -1.81
N LYS A 53 -4.40 -4.97 -3.13
CA LYS A 53 -4.29 -3.89 -4.12
C LYS A 53 -5.38 -2.84 -3.95
N GLY A 54 -6.64 -3.25 -3.77
CA GLY A 54 -7.74 -2.32 -3.56
C GLY A 54 -7.53 -1.42 -2.34
N GLN A 55 -7.05 -1.98 -1.23
CA GLN A 55 -6.77 -1.22 -0.01
C GLN A 55 -5.58 -0.27 -0.17
N LEU A 56 -4.50 -0.72 -0.83
CA LEU A 56 -3.35 0.11 -1.16
C LEU A 56 -3.74 1.27 -2.08
N GLU A 57 -4.51 1.00 -3.13
CA GLU A 57 -4.98 2.03 -4.08
C GLU A 57 -5.87 3.06 -3.40
N ASN A 58 -6.83 2.62 -2.55
CA ASN A 58 -7.69 3.55 -1.83
C ASN A 58 -6.87 4.42 -0.87
N THR A 59 -5.91 3.83 -0.16
CA THR A 59 -5.00 4.59 0.71
C THR A 59 -4.22 5.62 -0.09
N ILE A 60 -3.63 5.22 -1.23
CA ILE A 60 -2.88 6.13 -2.10
C ILE A 60 -3.76 7.29 -2.57
N ARG A 61 -5.00 7.02 -2.96
CA ARG A 61 -5.98 8.06 -3.32
C ARG A 61 -6.16 9.04 -2.15
N LEU A 62 -6.51 8.54 -0.97
CA LEU A 62 -6.77 9.36 0.22
C LEU A 62 -5.56 10.24 0.59
N ILE A 63 -4.35 9.68 0.63
CA ILE A 63 -3.15 10.48 0.97
C ILE A 63 -2.82 11.49 -0.13
N SER A 64 -3.04 11.14 -1.40
CA SER A 64 -2.71 11.99 -2.55
C SER A 64 -3.69 13.15 -2.73
N GLU A 65 -4.92 13.01 -2.25
CA GLU A 65 -5.94 14.07 -2.24
C GLU A 65 -5.71 15.08 -1.10
N ASN A 66 -5.07 14.65 0.00
CA ASN A 66 -4.93 15.46 1.21
C ASN A 66 -3.50 15.94 1.50
N HIS A 67 -2.48 15.37 0.84
CA HIS A 67 -1.08 15.69 1.08
C HIS A 67 -0.27 15.79 -0.21
N ASP A 68 0.74 16.66 -0.22
CA ASP A 68 1.75 16.67 -1.27
C ASP A 68 2.78 15.56 -1.02
N LEU A 69 2.93 14.67 -2.00
CA LEU A 69 3.86 13.56 -1.97
C LEU A 69 5.11 13.81 -2.84
N SER A 70 5.29 15.03 -3.38
CA SER A 70 6.39 15.37 -4.27
C SER A 70 7.77 15.21 -3.61
N SER A 71 7.86 15.39 -2.29
CA SER A 71 9.07 15.22 -1.49
C SER A 71 9.56 13.77 -1.42
N PHE A 72 8.70 12.78 -1.68
CA PHE A 72 9.08 11.38 -1.70
C PHE A 72 9.51 10.96 -3.11
N ARG A 73 10.83 10.77 -3.28
CA ARG A 73 11.43 10.21 -4.50
C ARG A 73 11.04 8.76 -4.72
N TYR A 74 10.96 7.97 -3.66
CA TYR A 74 10.67 6.54 -3.74
C TYR A 74 9.32 6.21 -3.11
N LYS A 75 8.38 5.79 -3.93
CA LYS A 75 7.02 5.42 -3.50
C LYS A 75 6.76 3.96 -3.81
N LYS A 76 6.40 3.19 -2.81
CA LYS A 76 6.10 1.77 -2.97
C LYS A 76 4.85 1.35 -2.23
N ALA A 77 4.21 0.32 -2.74
CA ALA A 77 3.07 -0.34 -2.14
C ALA A 77 3.40 -1.84 -2.04
N PHE A 78 3.26 -2.39 -0.85
CA PHE A 78 3.59 -3.79 -0.58
C PHE A 78 2.34 -4.55 -0.18
N ALA A 79 1.99 -5.55 -0.97
CA ALA A 79 1.02 -6.57 -0.58
C ALA A 79 1.79 -7.73 0.06
N CYS A 80 1.80 -7.79 1.38
CA CYS A 80 2.55 -8.75 2.16
C CYS A 80 1.63 -9.87 2.65
N ASN A 81 1.97 -11.13 2.41
CA ASN A 81 1.21 -12.24 2.95
C ASN A 81 2.11 -13.26 3.63
N ARG A 82 1.96 -13.42 4.96
CA ARG A 82 2.82 -14.35 5.71
C ARG A 82 2.63 -15.82 5.32
N LYS A 83 1.49 -16.17 4.70
CA LYS A 83 1.21 -17.54 4.19
C LYS A 83 1.83 -17.79 2.82
N HIS A 84 2.27 -16.75 2.12
CA HIS A 84 2.92 -16.80 0.81
C HIS A 84 4.24 -16.01 0.89
N PRO A 85 5.27 -16.55 1.58
CA PRO A 85 6.49 -15.81 1.88
C PRO A 85 7.36 -15.52 0.65
N SER A 86 7.21 -16.29 -0.42
CA SER A 86 7.92 -16.11 -1.69
C SER A 86 7.40 -14.92 -2.49
N PHE A 87 8.30 -14.23 -3.20
CA PHE A 87 7.93 -13.17 -4.14
C PHE A 87 6.99 -13.69 -5.22
N THR A 88 5.85 -13.02 -5.39
CA THR A 88 4.95 -13.27 -6.52
C THR A 88 5.21 -12.21 -7.59
N VAL A 89 5.49 -12.67 -8.81
CA VAL A 89 5.68 -11.77 -9.95
C VAL A 89 4.32 -11.22 -10.36
N ILE A 90 4.15 -9.91 -10.23
CA ILE A 90 3.03 -9.19 -10.83
C ILE A 90 3.35 -8.95 -12.31
N ASP A 91 2.36 -9.15 -13.18
CA ASP A 91 2.50 -8.90 -14.61
C ASP A 91 3.00 -7.47 -14.90
N ILE A 92 3.82 -7.32 -15.96
CA ILE A 92 4.45 -6.04 -16.31
C ILE A 92 3.41 -4.99 -16.69
N ALA A 93 2.35 -5.36 -17.40
CA ALA A 93 1.28 -4.43 -17.76
C ALA A 93 0.54 -3.96 -16.49
N GLU A 94 0.29 -4.86 -15.56
CA GLU A 94 -0.33 -4.51 -14.27
C GLU A 94 0.57 -3.59 -13.43
N ARG A 95 1.89 -3.85 -13.34
CA ARG A 95 2.81 -2.96 -12.59
C ARG A 95 2.84 -1.55 -13.17
N ARG A 96 2.83 -1.44 -14.50
CA ARG A 96 2.78 -0.15 -15.20
C ARG A 96 1.45 0.55 -14.98
N SER A 97 0.32 -0.15 -15.15
CA SER A 97 -1.00 0.39 -14.90
C SER A 97 -1.15 0.88 -13.46
N PHE A 98 -0.69 0.08 -12.49
CA PHE A 98 -0.63 0.48 -11.08
C PHE A 98 0.18 1.77 -10.91
N PHE A 99 1.40 1.85 -11.46
CA PHE A 99 2.24 3.05 -11.36
C PHE A 99 1.56 4.31 -11.93
N GLU A 100 0.93 4.19 -13.09
CA GLU A 100 0.24 5.30 -13.76
C GLU A 100 -0.96 5.79 -12.95
N ARG A 101 -1.79 4.89 -12.42
CA ARG A 101 -3.00 5.27 -11.67
C ARG A 101 -2.74 5.66 -10.22
N THR A 102 -1.57 5.35 -9.68
CA THR A 102 -1.20 5.62 -8.28
C THR A 102 -0.15 6.71 -8.12
N ARG A 103 -0.08 7.67 -9.06
CA ARG A 103 0.87 8.81 -8.99
C ARG A 103 2.32 8.38 -8.74
N GLY A 104 2.73 7.27 -9.34
CA GLY A 104 4.11 6.80 -9.33
C GLY A 104 4.48 5.83 -8.21
N PHE A 105 3.51 5.22 -7.51
CA PHE A 105 3.81 4.12 -6.61
C PHE A 105 4.12 2.83 -7.38
N ARG A 106 5.14 2.10 -6.94
CA ARG A 106 5.46 0.76 -7.48
C ARG A 106 4.93 -0.31 -6.55
N ILE A 107 4.26 -1.31 -7.11
CA ILE A 107 3.73 -2.45 -6.34
C ILE A 107 4.67 -3.65 -6.37
N ASP A 108 4.86 -4.24 -5.18
CA ASP A 108 5.61 -5.49 -4.96
C ASP A 108 4.76 -6.44 -4.08
N VAL A 109 4.78 -7.74 -4.36
CA VAL A 109 4.06 -8.78 -3.59
C VAL A 109 5.07 -9.73 -2.97
N GLN A 110 5.30 -9.60 -1.65
CA GLN A 110 6.30 -10.36 -0.89
C GLN A 110 6.09 -10.19 0.62
N ALA A 111 6.55 -11.13 1.44
CA ALA A 111 6.43 -11.03 2.90
C ALA A 111 7.53 -10.18 3.57
N GLU A 112 8.62 -9.89 2.87
CA GLU A 112 9.77 -9.16 3.41
C GLU A 112 9.96 -7.83 2.69
N ILE A 113 10.18 -6.75 3.44
CA ILE A 113 10.43 -5.41 2.90
C ILE A 113 11.88 -5.05 3.17
N VAL A 114 12.68 -4.97 2.12
CA VAL A 114 14.07 -4.53 2.21
C VAL A 114 14.11 -3.00 2.15
N ILE A 115 14.52 -2.40 3.25
CA ILE A 115 14.80 -0.96 3.35
C ILE A 115 16.27 -0.75 2.96
N LYS A 116 16.51 0.21 2.07
CA LYS A 116 17.85 0.60 1.60
C LYS A 116 18.08 2.07 1.84
#